data_AF-U5F7Z2-F1
#
_entry.id   AF-U5F7Z2-F1
#
_cell.length_a   1.000
_cell.length_b   1.000
_cell.length_c   1.000
_cell.angle_alpha   90.00
_cell.angle_beta   90.00
_cell.angle_gamma   90.00
#
_symmetry.space_group_name_H-M   'P 1'
#
loop_
_entity.id
_entity.type
_entity.pdbx_description
1 polymer ?
#
loop_
_entity_poly.entity_id
_entity_poly.type
_entity_poly.pdbx_seq_one_letter_code
_entity_poly.pdbx_strand_id
1 'polypeptide(L)' 'MQKHEIEMWETNIENVASRVATEYGSAVVNSVYARYEATGLHNLASCYYSEVFADLEQIANDN' A
#
# COMPACT_ATOMS: atom_id res chain seq x y z
N MET A 1 12.06 -10.30 7.45
CA MET A 1 12.38 -9.66 6.16
C MET A 1 13.77 -9.06 6.22
N GLN A 2 14.57 -9.25 5.18
CA GLN A 2 15.87 -8.61 5.01
C GLN A 2 15.67 -7.20 4.42
N LYS A 3 16.68 -6.32 4.59
CA LYS A 3 16.61 -4.92 4.13
C LYS A 3 16.21 -4.78 2.66
N HIS A 4 16.78 -5.60 1.78
CA HIS A 4 16.48 -5.55 0.35
C HIS A 4 15.03 -5.95 0.02
N GLU A 5 14.44 -6.85 0.80
CA GLU A 5 13.03 -7.25 0.63
C GLU A 5 12.10 -6.11 1.06
N ILE A 6 12.46 -5.40 2.13
CA ILE A 6 11.71 -4.23 2.62
C ILE A 6 11.68 -3.14 1.54
N GLU A 7 12.84 -2.78 0.99
CA GLU A 7 12.95 -1.75 -0.05
C GLU A 7 12.14 -2.11 -1.32
N MET A 8 12.12 -3.40 -1.69
CA MET A 8 11.32 -3.90 -2.81
C MET A 8 9.82 -3.77 -2.54
N TRP A 9 9.37 -4.17 -1.35
CA TRP A 9 7.97 -4.04 -0.96
C TRP A 9 7.52 -2.59 -0.89
N GLU A 10 8.34 -1.71 -0.32
CA GLU A 10 8.05 -0.28 -0.25
C GLU A 10 7.85 0.30 -1.65
N THR A 11 8.77 0.01 -2.57
CA THR A 11 8.66 0.44 -3.98
C THR A 11 7.37 -0.07 -4.63
N ASN A 12 7.02 -1.34 -4.42
CA ASN A 12 5.80 -1.93 -5.00
C ASN A 12 4.53 -1.29 -4.43
N ILE A 13 4.48 -1.05 -3.12
CA ILE A 13 3.34 -0.42 -2.45
C ILE A 13 3.21 1.04 -2.89
N GLU A 14 4.29 1.81 -2.99
CA GLU A 14 4.26 3.19 -3.49
C GLU A 14 3.71 3.27 -4.91
N ASN A 15 4.14 2.36 -5.79
CA ASN A 15 3.68 2.33 -7.18
C ASN A 15 2.17 2.07 -7.28
N VAL A 16 1.64 1.07 -6.56
CA VAL A 16 0.19 0.78 -6.62
C VAL A 16 -0.63 1.82 -5.87
N ALA A 17 -0.14 2.35 -4.74
CA ALA A 17 -0.79 3.45 -4.02
C ALA A 17 -0.90 4.69 -4.91
N SER A 18 0.13 5.02 -5.68
CA SER A 18 0.12 6.14 -6.64
C SER A 18 -0.94 5.96 -7.73
N ARG A 19 -1.09 4.73 -8.27
CA ARG A 19 -2.15 4.39 -9.23
C ARG A 19 -3.54 4.59 -8.62
N VAL A 20 -3.80 4.00 -7.44
CA VAL A 20 -5.07 4.13 -6.73
C VAL A 20 -5.38 5.59 -6.39
N ALA A 21 -4.38 6.35 -5.93
CA ALA A 21 -4.56 7.76 -5.60
C ALA A 21 -4.91 8.61 -6.82
N THR A 22 -4.36 8.27 -7.99
CA THR A 22 -4.64 8.97 -9.26
C THR A 22 -6.07 8.72 -9.73
N GLU A 23 -6.57 7.49 -9.58
CA GLU A 23 -7.87 7.08 -10.11
C GLU A 23 -9.02 7.30 -9.12
N TYR A 24 -8.80 6.98 -7.84
CA TYR A 24 -9.83 6.95 -6.80
C TYR A 24 -9.61 7.99 -5.70
N GLY A 25 -8.48 8.70 -5.73
CA GLY A 25 -8.12 9.70 -4.74
C GLY A 25 -7.35 9.15 -3.54
N SER A 26 -6.55 10.01 -2.92
CA SER A 26 -5.70 9.65 -1.78
C SER A 26 -6.48 9.22 -0.54
N ALA A 27 -7.75 9.62 -0.41
CA ALA A 27 -8.61 9.18 0.69
C ALA A 27 -8.83 7.65 0.67
N VAL A 28 -8.90 7.03 -0.51
CA VAL A 28 -9.05 5.58 -0.65
C VAL A 28 -7.76 4.87 -0.21
N VAL A 29 -6.59 5.33 -0.66
CA VAL A 29 -5.29 4.82 -0.22
C VAL A 29 -5.15 4.92 1.30
N ASN A 30 -5.48 6.09 1.88
CA ASN A 30 -5.41 6.31 3.32
C ASN A 30 -6.34 5.36 4.08
N SER A 31 -7.53 5.05 3.54
CA SER A 31 -8.44 4.08 4.15
C SER A 31 -7.86 2.67 4.19
N VAL A 32 -7.05 2.28 3.19
CA VAL A 32 -6.35 0.98 3.21
C VAL A 32 -5.32 0.97 4.33
N TYR A 33 -4.43 1.96 4.41
CA TYR A 33 -3.44 2.04 5.49
C TYR A 33 -4.09 2.04 6.88
N ALA A 34 -5.21 2.75 7.04
CA ALA A 34 -5.92 2.83 8.32
C ALA A 34 -6.46 1.48 8.81
N ARG A 35 -6.76 0.52 7.92
CA ARG A 35 -7.16 -0.85 8.31
C ARG A 35 -6.05 -1.61 9.04
N TYR A 36 -4.80 -1.22 8.83
CA TYR A 36 -3.60 -1.80 9.41
C TYR A 36 -2.94 -0.87 10.43
N GLU A 37 -3.73 0.02 11.04
CA GLU A 37 -3.28 1.00 12.05
C GLU A 37 -2.14 1.93 11.58
N ALA A 38 -2.03 2.14 10.26
CA ALA A 38 -1.02 2.99 9.65
C ALA A 38 -1.64 4.27 9.07
N THR A 39 -0.84 5.32 8.98
CA THR A 39 -1.22 6.59 8.31
C THR A 39 -0.56 6.75 6.94
N GLY A 40 0.28 5.78 6.56
CA GLY A 40 1.03 5.74 5.30
C GLY A 40 2.00 4.56 5.30
N LEU A 41 2.77 4.41 4.21
CA LEU A 41 3.74 3.31 4.09
C LEU A 41 4.84 3.34 5.15
N HIS A 42 5.41 4.52 5.46
CA HIS A 42 6.55 4.61 6.37
C HIS A 42 6.25 4.31 7.84
N ASN A 43 4.98 4.26 8.25
CA ASN A 43 4.57 3.78 9.58
C ASN A 43 3.79 2.46 9.54
N LEU A 44 3.72 1.81 8.38
CA LEU A 44 3.14 0.50 8.23
C LEU A 44 4.11 -0.56 8.77
N ALA A 45 3.62 -1.45 9.62
CA ALA A 45 4.42 -2.59 10.06
C ALA A 45 4.71 -3.52 8.86
N SER A 46 5.98 -3.90 8.66
CA SER A 46 6.40 -4.70 7.50
C SER A 46 5.73 -6.07 7.39
N CYS A 47 5.18 -6.60 8.48
CA CYS A 47 4.37 -7.81 8.46
C CYS A 47 3.06 -7.69 7.68
N TYR A 48 2.60 -6.48 7.36
CA TYR A 48 1.37 -6.22 6.60
C TYR A 48 1.62 -5.77 5.15
N TYR A 49 2.88 -5.79 4.68
CA TYR A 49 3.22 -5.33 3.33
C TYR A 49 2.51 -6.13 2.24
N SER A 50 2.42 -7.45 2.39
CA SER A 50 1.71 -8.30 1.42
C SER A 50 0.21 -7.99 1.35
N GLU A 51 -0.43 -7.80 2.50
CA GLU A 51 -1.87 -7.56 2.62
C GLU A 51 -2.24 -6.17 2.10
N VAL A 52 -1.49 -5.14 2.48
CA VAL A 52 -1.69 -3.78 1.95
C VAL A 52 -1.46 -3.73 0.45
N PHE A 53 -0.43 -4.40 -0.05
CA PHE A 53 -0.19 -4.49 -1.49
C PHE A 53 -1.35 -5.18 -2.21
N ALA A 54 -1.83 -6.31 -1.69
CA ALA A 54 -2.95 -7.05 -2.28
C ALA A 54 -4.25 -6.22 -2.28
N ASP A 55 -4.55 -5.51 -1.19
CA ASP A 55 -5.71 -4.63 -1.09
C ASP A 55 -5.65 -3.48 -2.10
N LEU A 56 -4.49 -2.84 -2.25
CA LEU A 56 -4.30 -1.76 -3.22
C LEU A 56 -4.34 -2.27 -4.66
N GLU A 57 -3.74 -3.43 -4.97
CA GLU A 57 -3.82 -4.07 -6.29
C GLU A 57 -5.26 -4.45 -6.62
N GLN A 58 -6.03 -4.98 -5.66
CA GLN A 58 -7.42 -5.28 -5.89
C GLN A 58 -8.21 -4.02 -6.27
N ILE A 59 -8.02 -2.90 -5.55
CA ILE A 59 -8.68 -1.63 -5.87
C ILE A 59 -8.22 -1.08 -7.23
N ALA A 60 -6.93 -1.15 -7.53
CA ALA A 60 -6.36 -0.65 -8.78
C ALA A 60 -6.80 -1.45 -10.03
N ASN A 61 -7.36 -2.64 -9.84
CA ASN A 61 -7.84 -3.51 -10.92
C ASN A 61 -9.37 -3.74 -10.85
N ASP A 62 -10.06 -3.16 -9.88
CA ASP A 62 -11.53 -3.09 -9.85
C ASP A 62 -11.95 -2.02 -10.86
N ASN A 63 -12.89 -2.34 -11.74
CA ASN A 63 -13.07 -1.66 -13.03
C ASN A 63 -14.47 -1.07 -13.17
#